data_AF-A0A2Z6SEW4-F1
#
_entry.id   AF-A0A2Z6SEW4-F1
#
_cell.length_a   1.000
_cell.length_b   1.000
_cell.length_c   1.000
_cell.angle_alpha   90.00
_cell.angle_beta   90.00
_cell.angle_gamma   90.00
#
_symmetry.space_group_name_H-M   'P 1'
#
loop_
_entity.id
_entity.type
_entity.pdbx_description
1 polymer ?
#
loop_
_entity_poly.entity_id
_entity_poly.type
_entity_poly.pdbx_seq_one_letter_code
_entity_poly.pdbx_strand_id
1 'polypeptide(L)'
;MEERPKSLWKWKIDGYYQMHATVSTIDSTTESENADERIVYMEDLEKRKKVYGICGECNEPGTGQNWCQPCNAKRFKDNFENWTSGNKVIDEFIQQSQLNAVYYSKCLEWIPFEKFQKVTYIAEGGFGKIYSAEMPEGIIEYWDIENQRWDRSIFDKYALKSLNNSSDICSDFLNEVIKFTLTYI
;
A
#
# COMPACT_ATOMS: atom_id res chain seq x y z
N MET A 1 -12.14 29.62 -14.50
CA MET A 1 -11.14 28.60 -14.86
C MET A 1 -10.73 27.99 -13.54
N GLU A 2 -11.31 26.85 -13.17
CA GLU A 2 -10.95 26.18 -11.92
C GLU A 2 -9.49 25.72 -12.05
N GLU A 3 -8.65 26.15 -11.11
CA GLU A 3 -7.26 25.70 -11.07
C GLU A 3 -7.24 24.19 -10.89
N ARG A 4 -6.40 23.49 -11.66
CA ARG A 4 -6.25 22.04 -11.50
C ARG A 4 -5.76 21.75 -10.08
N PRO A 5 -6.29 20.72 -9.40
CA PRO A 5 -5.79 20.31 -8.09
C PRO A 5 -4.28 20.07 -8.17
N LYS A 6 -3.52 20.64 -7.22
CA LYS A 6 -2.07 20.44 -7.11
C LYS A 6 -1.73 20.01 -5.70
N SER A 7 -0.90 18.99 -5.60
CA SER A 7 -0.44 18.51 -4.30
C SER A 7 0.57 19.48 -3.67
N LEU A 8 0.53 19.59 -2.33
CA LEU A 8 1.54 20.33 -1.56
C LEU A 8 2.35 19.34 -0.71
N TRP A 9 2.72 18.22 -1.32
CA TRP A 9 3.50 17.17 -0.66
C TRP A 9 4.87 17.69 -0.20
N LYS A 10 5.34 17.15 0.92
CA LYS A 10 6.69 17.39 1.43
C LYS A 10 7.60 16.25 0.97
N TRP A 11 8.33 16.50 -0.11
CA TRP A 11 9.22 15.53 -0.76
C TRP A 11 10.55 15.27 -0.03
N LYS A 12 10.90 16.12 0.94
CA LYS A 12 12.09 15.95 1.79
C LYS A 12 11.63 15.60 3.19
N ILE A 13 11.53 14.30 3.45
CA ILE A 13 11.56 13.80 4.82
C ILE A 13 13.04 13.60 5.11
N ASP A 14 13.65 14.53 5.84
CA ASP A 14 14.89 14.21 6.55
C ASP A 14 14.57 12.93 7.33
N GLY A 15 15.36 11.85 7.18
CA GLY A 15 15.04 10.47 7.60
C GLY A 15 14.74 10.23 9.10
N TYR A 16 14.42 11.29 9.82
CA TYR A 16 13.89 11.34 11.17
C TYR A 16 12.44 10.82 11.26
N TYR A 17 11.53 11.05 10.30
CA TYR A 17 10.12 10.67 10.46
C TYR A 17 9.75 9.34 9.78
N GLN A 18 8.72 8.68 10.31
CA GLN A 18 8.09 7.51 9.66
C GLN A 18 7.53 7.87 8.28
N MET A 19 7.54 6.90 7.35
CA MET A 19 7.03 7.08 5.99
C MET A 19 5.51 7.27 5.94
N HIS A 20 4.80 6.82 6.98
CA HIS A 20 3.35 6.95 7.10
C HIS A 20 2.91 7.09 8.56
N ALA A 21 1.73 7.67 8.75
CA ALA A 21 1.12 7.80 10.05
C ALA A 21 0.68 6.44 10.60
N THR A 22 0.63 6.34 11.92
CA THR A 22 0.16 5.15 12.64
C THR A 22 -1.11 5.48 13.42
N VAL A 23 -1.98 4.49 13.60
CA VAL A 23 -3.14 4.61 14.49
C VAL A 23 -2.66 4.39 15.92
N SER A 24 -3.04 5.26 16.85
CA SER A 24 -2.76 5.04 18.27
C SER A 24 -3.46 3.76 18.75
N THR A 25 -2.68 2.78 19.20
CA THR A 25 -3.22 1.60 19.89
C THR A 25 -3.53 2.01 21.33
N ILE A 26 -4.81 2.03 21.68
CA ILE A 26 -5.33 2.51 22.98
C ILE A 26 -4.80 1.70 24.18
N ASP A 27 -4.12 0.56 23.97
CA ASP A 27 -3.55 -0.28 25.05
C ASP A 27 -2.14 0.13 25.52
N SER A 28 -1.53 1.19 24.99
CA SER A 28 -0.27 1.72 25.51
C SER A 28 -0.51 2.76 26.61
N THR A 29 -1.25 2.41 27.67
CA THR A 29 -1.09 3.10 28.97
C THR A 29 0.19 2.61 29.63
N THR A 30 1.32 3.00 29.06
CA THR A 30 2.51 3.28 29.83
C THR A 30 2.90 4.70 29.48
N GLU A 31 2.90 5.56 30.50
CA GLU A 31 3.54 6.86 30.46
C GLU A 31 5.02 6.63 30.11
N SER A 32 5.32 6.54 28.82
CA SER A 32 6.68 6.72 28.32
C SER A 32 6.86 8.22 28.17
N GLU A 33 7.50 8.84 29.15
CA GLU A 33 7.87 10.25 29.18
C GLU A 33 8.82 10.69 28.04
N ASN A 34 9.00 9.88 27.00
CA ASN A 34 9.57 10.28 25.72
C ASN A 34 8.72 9.68 24.59
N ALA A 35 7.72 10.44 24.11
CA ALA A 35 7.15 10.17 22.80
C ALA A 35 8.27 10.37 21.79
N ASP A 36 8.69 9.29 21.10
CA ASP A 36 9.66 9.40 20.03
C ASP A 36 9.14 10.43 19.02
N GLU A 37 9.80 11.58 18.92
CA GLU A 37 9.38 12.71 18.06
C GLU A 37 9.20 12.27 16.59
N ARG A 38 9.76 11.13 16.22
CA ARG A 38 9.71 10.50 14.90
C ARG A 38 8.37 9.86 14.55
N ILE A 39 7.56 9.48 15.54
CA ILE A 39 6.25 8.84 15.33
C ILE A 39 5.21 9.87 14.92
N VAL A 40 4.46 9.61 13.85
CA VAL A 40 3.37 10.47 13.40
C VAL A 40 2.05 9.74 13.59
N TYR A 41 1.16 10.27 14.43
CA TYR A 41 -0.14 9.66 14.67
C TYR A 41 -1.18 10.15 13.65
N MET A 42 -2.17 9.31 13.35
CA MET A 42 -3.24 9.64 12.40
C MET A 42 -4.09 10.83 12.87
N GLU A 43 -4.31 10.96 14.17
CA GLU A 43 -5.05 12.05 14.82
C GLU A 43 -4.27 13.38 14.88
N ASP A 44 -2.95 13.35 14.74
CA ASP A 44 -2.10 14.55 14.82
C ASP A 44 -2.04 15.26 13.46
N LEU A 45 -3.09 16.02 13.16
CA LEU A 45 -3.26 16.73 11.89
C LEU A 45 -2.14 17.74 11.63
N GLU A 46 -1.68 18.47 12.65
CA GLU A 46 -0.63 19.47 12.50
C GLU A 46 0.73 18.82 12.21
N LYS A 47 1.06 17.72 12.89
CA LYS A 47 2.29 16.97 12.61
C LYS A 47 2.24 16.30 11.24
N ARG A 48 1.10 15.69 10.86
CA ARG A 48 0.91 15.14 9.51
C ARG A 48 1.08 16.20 8.43
N LYS A 49 0.52 17.40 8.63
CA LYS A 49 0.67 18.53 7.70
C LYS A 49 2.13 18.97 7.58
N LYS A 50 2.86 19.02 8.70
CA LYS A 50 4.28 19.36 8.73
C LYS A 50 5.14 18.31 8.02
N VAL A 51 4.87 17.02 8.24
CA VAL A 51 5.70 15.91 7.75
C VAL A 51 5.36 15.50 6.32
N TYR A 52 4.08 15.26 6.01
CA TYR A 52 3.64 14.73 4.71
C TYR A 52 3.15 15.83 3.76
N GLY A 53 2.75 16.98 4.27
CA GLY A 53 2.14 18.05 3.49
C GLY A 53 0.63 17.91 3.36
N ILE A 54 0.05 18.65 2.42
CA ILE A 54 -1.40 18.70 2.18
C ILE A 54 -1.75 18.04 0.85
N CYS A 55 -2.80 17.21 0.89
CA CYS A 55 -3.39 16.61 -0.30
C CYS A 55 -4.10 17.67 -1.15
N GLY A 56 -3.77 17.73 -2.45
CA GLY A 56 -4.37 18.69 -3.37
C GLY A 56 -5.83 18.41 -3.73
N GLU A 57 -6.34 17.20 -3.48
CA GLU A 57 -7.71 16.79 -3.83
C GLU A 57 -8.72 17.10 -2.71
N CYS A 58 -8.34 16.86 -1.44
CA CYS A 58 -9.24 17.03 -0.30
C CYS A 58 -8.83 18.13 0.68
N ASN A 59 -7.67 18.77 0.48
CA ASN A 59 -7.09 19.79 1.38
C ASN A 59 -6.79 19.32 2.82
N GLU A 60 -6.80 18.00 3.06
CA GLU A 60 -6.40 17.40 4.34
C GLU A 60 -4.92 17.01 4.36
N PRO A 61 -4.30 16.88 5.54
CA PRO A 61 -2.94 16.36 5.67
C PRO A 61 -2.76 14.98 5.04
N GLY A 62 -1.58 14.72 4.46
CA GLY A 62 -1.21 13.38 4.00
C GLY A 62 -1.24 12.34 5.12
N THR A 63 -1.43 11.08 4.77
CA THR A 63 -1.32 9.94 5.70
C THR A 63 0.01 9.21 5.55
N GLY A 64 0.74 9.48 4.48
CA GLY A 64 2.12 9.05 4.26
C GLY A 64 2.76 9.86 3.16
N GLN A 65 4.02 9.57 2.86
CA GLN A 65 4.74 10.28 1.81
C GLN A 65 3.99 10.16 0.47
N ASN A 66 3.56 11.29 -0.09
CA ASN A 66 2.77 11.39 -1.31
C ASN A 66 1.45 10.57 -1.30
N TRP A 67 0.92 10.23 -0.12
CA TRP A 67 -0.25 9.38 0.03
C TRP A 67 -1.34 10.04 0.86
N CYS A 68 -2.58 9.98 0.36
CA CYS A 68 -3.79 10.39 1.08
C CYS A 68 -4.74 9.20 1.14
N GLN A 69 -4.83 8.54 2.30
CA GLN A 69 -5.70 7.38 2.47
C GLN A 69 -7.16 7.67 2.09
N PRO A 70 -7.81 8.78 2.50
CA PRO A 70 -9.21 9.02 2.13
C PRO A 70 -9.43 9.14 0.61
N CYS A 71 -8.53 9.83 -0.10
CA CYS A 71 -8.65 10.01 -1.55
C CYS A 71 -8.35 8.70 -2.30
N ASN A 72 -7.31 7.99 -1.90
CA ASN A 72 -6.91 6.73 -2.53
C ASN A 72 -7.93 5.62 -2.24
N ALA A 73 -8.47 5.53 -1.02
CA ALA A 73 -9.53 4.60 -0.66
C ALA A 73 -10.79 4.82 -1.51
N LYS A 74 -11.20 6.08 -1.72
CA LYS A 74 -12.29 6.40 -2.64
C LYS A 74 -12.00 5.91 -4.06
N ARG A 75 -10.80 6.21 -4.58
CA ARG A 75 -10.40 5.82 -5.94
C ARG A 75 -10.35 4.31 -6.13
N PHE A 76 -9.87 3.56 -5.14
CA PHE A 76 -9.91 2.11 -5.16
C PHE A 76 -11.34 1.59 -5.14
N LYS A 77 -12.18 2.12 -4.24
CA LYS A 77 -13.59 1.75 -4.12
C LYS A 77 -14.34 1.93 -5.43
N ASP A 78 -14.11 3.03 -6.13
CA ASP A 78 -14.72 3.32 -7.44
C ASP A 78 -14.24 2.33 -8.53
N ASN A 79 -13.14 1.60 -8.30
CA ASN A 79 -12.56 0.64 -9.24
C ASN A 79 -12.80 -0.84 -8.85
N PHE A 80 -13.49 -1.13 -7.75
CA PHE A 80 -13.69 -2.52 -7.29
C PHE A 80 -14.50 -3.38 -8.27
N GLU A 81 -15.39 -2.78 -9.06
CA GLU A 81 -16.17 -3.51 -10.06
C GLU A 81 -15.38 -3.84 -11.33
N ASN A 82 -14.19 -3.24 -11.51
CA ASN A 82 -13.38 -3.38 -12.72
C ASN A 82 -12.37 -4.54 -12.67
N TRP A 83 -12.27 -5.23 -11.52
CA TRP A 83 -11.40 -6.39 -11.39
C TRP A 83 -11.97 -7.39 -10.38
N THR A 84 -11.64 -8.67 -10.56
CA THR A 84 -11.88 -9.73 -9.59
C THR A 84 -10.80 -10.79 -9.76
N SER A 85 -10.42 -11.44 -8.65
CA SER A 85 -9.60 -12.64 -8.69
C SER A 85 -10.39 -13.92 -9.03
N GLY A 86 -11.72 -13.82 -9.08
CA GLY A 86 -12.62 -14.97 -9.11
C GLY A 86 -12.83 -15.62 -7.73
N ASN A 87 -12.17 -15.12 -6.67
CA ASN A 87 -12.32 -15.57 -5.30
C ASN A 87 -12.72 -14.41 -4.39
N LYS A 88 -13.96 -14.44 -3.89
CA LYS A 88 -14.52 -13.36 -3.05
C LYS A 88 -13.73 -13.08 -1.78
N VAL A 89 -13.16 -14.11 -1.15
CA VAL A 89 -12.40 -13.95 0.09
C VAL A 89 -11.08 -13.20 -0.17
N ILE A 90 -10.42 -13.50 -1.30
CA ILE A 90 -9.23 -12.77 -1.74
C ILE A 90 -9.60 -11.34 -2.13
N ASP A 91 -10.69 -11.16 -2.89
CA ASP A 91 -11.14 -9.84 -3.33
C ASP A 91 -11.44 -8.95 -2.12
N GLU A 92 -12.22 -9.43 -1.16
CA GLU A 92 -12.54 -8.72 0.08
C GLU A 92 -11.26 -8.36 0.86
N PHE A 93 -10.30 -9.29 0.96
CA PHE A 93 -9.04 -9.04 1.64
C PHE A 93 -8.20 -7.94 0.97
N ILE A 94 -8.07 -7.98 -0.35
CA ILE A 94 -7.35 -6.95 -1.12
C ILE A 94 -8.08 -5.60 -1.01
N GLN A 95 -9.40 -5.59 -1.15
CA GLN A 95 -10.22 -4.37 -1.00
C GLN A 95 -10.05 -3.74 0.39
N GLN A 96 -10.06 -4.54 1.47
CA GLN A 96 -9.81 -4.04 2.82
C GLN A 96 -8.40 -3.46 2.97
N SER A 97 -7.38 -4.09 2.40
CA SER A 97 -6.03 -3.52 2.37
C SER A 97 -6.00 -2.17 1.64
N GLN A 98 -6.62 -2.08 0.46
CA GLN A 98 -6.68 -0.85 -0.34
C GLN A 98 -7.43 0.29 0.36
N LEU A 99 -8.54 -0.02 1.03
CA LEU A 99 -9.31 0.98 1.78
C LEU A 99 -8.55 1.53 2.99
N ASN A 100 -7.73 0.71 3.65
CA ASN A 100 -7.04 1.10 4.88
C ASN A 100 -5.58 1.54 4.65
N ALA A 101 -5.08 1.44 3.43
CA ALA A 101 -3.69 1.76 3.11
C ALA A 101 -3.37 3.23 3.40
N VAL A 102 -2.46 3.45 4.34
CA VAL A 102 -1.85 4.77 4.64
C VAL A 102 -0.62 5.06 3.79
N TYR A 103 -0.11 4.03 3.10
CA TYR A 103 1.07 4.08 2.24
C TYR A 103 1.04 2.94 1.21
N TYR A 104 1.79 3.07 0.11
CA TYR A 104 1.75 2.08 -0.97
C TYR A 104 2.20 0.68 -0.53
N SER A 105 3.21 0.58 0.34
CA SER A 105 3.67 -0.72 0.84
C SER A 105 2.67 -1.40 1.78
N LYS A 106 1.62 -0.68 2.21
CA LYS A 106 0.48 -1.19 2.97
C LYS A 106 -0.75 -1.44 2.09
N CYS A 107 -0.63 -1.22 0.79
CA CYS A 107 -1.68 -1.39 -0.20
C CYS A 107 -1.41 -2.66 -1.03
N LEU A 108 -2.26 -3.66 -0.90
CA LEU A 108 -2.24 -4.82 -1.79
C LEU A 108 -2.89 -4.46 -3.14
N GLU A 109 -2.31 -4.95 -4.22
CA GLU A 109 -2.81 -4.77 -5.58
C GLU A 109 -3.11 -6.14 -6.20
N TRP A 110 -4.30 -6.27 -6.81
CA TRP A 110 -4.61 -7.41 -7.66
C TRP A 110 -3.95 -7.22 -9.02
N ILE A 111 -3.14 -8.21 -9.44
CA ILE A 111 -2.41 -8.18 -10.71
C ILE A 111 -2.75 -9.46 -11.49
N PRO A 112 -3.47 -9.36 -12.61
CA PRO A 112 -3.72 -10.50 -13.49
C PRO A 112 -2.41 -11.15 -13.96
N PHE A 113 -2.39 -12.48 -14.03
CA PHE A 113 -1.18 -13.23 -14.34
C PHE A 113 -0.61 -12.89 -15.73
N GLU A 114 -1.47 -12.50 -16.66
CA GLU A 114 -1.14 -12.13 -18.04
C GLU A 114 -0.27 -10.87 -18.14
N LYS A 115 -0.18 -10.08 -17.07
CA LYS A 115 0.69 -8.90 -16.99
C LYS A 115 2.16 -9.27 -16.76
N PHE A 116 2.44 -10.50 -16.36
CA PHE A 116 3.80 -10.98 -16.15
C PHE A 116 4.41 -11.52 -17.44
N GLN A 117 5.67 -11.17 -17.67
CA GLN A 117 6.46 -11.56 -18.84
C GLN A 117 7.71 -12.32 -18.41
N LYS A 118 8.29 -13.08 -19.34
CA LYS A 118 9.55 -13.84 -19.14
C LYS A 118 9.58 -14.67 -17.85
N VAL A 119 8.43 -15.28 -17.52
CA VAL A 119 8.27 -16.10 -16.32
C VAL A 119 9.21 -17.30 -16.39
N THR A 120 10.16 -17.34 -15.46
CA THR A 120 11.24 -18.34 -15.40
C THR A 120 11.20 -19.04 -14.04
N TYR A 121 11.14 -20.37 -14.05
CA TYR A 121 11.18 -21.17 -12.82
C TYR A 121 12.53 -21.01 -12.09
N ILE A 122 12.48 -20.90 -10.77
CA ILE A 122 13.65 -20.73 -9.90
C ILE A 122 13.84 -21.94 -8.99
N ALA A 123 12.81 -22.28 -8.20
CA ALA A 123 12.89 -23.33 -7.19
C ALA A 123 11.51 -23.84 -6.79
N GLU A 124 11.47 -25.00 -6.15
CA GLU A 124 10.28 -25.58 -5.55
C GLU A 124 10.58 -25.92 -4.09
N GLY A 125 9.64 -25.59 -3.20
CA GLY A 125 9.68 -25.93 -1.79
C GLY A 125 8.38 -26.59 -1.36
N GLY A 126 8.27 -26.93 -0.08
CA GLY A 126 7.08 -27.63 0.44
C GLY A 126 5.75 -26.90 0.23
N PHE A 127 5.79 -25.56 0.09
CA PHE A 127 4.60 -24.71 -0.03
C PHE A 127 4.36 -24.16 -1.44
N GLY A 128 5.09 -24.65 -2.45
CA GLY A 128 4.88 -24.25 -3.84
C GLY A 128 6.16 -23.94 -4.61
N LYS A 129 5.98 -23.28 -5.76
CA LYS A 129 7.05 -23.00 -6.73
C LYS A 129 7.32 -21.51 -6.80
N ILE A 130 8.58 -21.15 -6.93
CA ILE A 130 9.07 -19.79 -7.07
C ILE A 130 9.50 -19.58 -8.52
N TYR A 131 9.07 -18.46 -9.09
CA TYR A 131 9.42 -18.01 -10.42
C TYR A 131 9.97 -16.58 -10.33
N SER A 132 10.82 -16.21 -11.28
CA SER A 132 11.13 -14.82 -11.56
C SER A 132 10.35 -14.36 -12.79
N ALA A 133 9.86 -13.13 -12.80
CA ALA A 133 9.14 -12.54 -13.93
C ALA A 133 9.47 -11.06 -14.08
N GLU A 134 9.19 -10.51 -15.26
CA GLU A 134 9.17 -9.08 -15.52
C GLU A 134 7.71 -8.59 -15.48
N MET A 135 7.47 -7.38 -14.97
CA MET A 135 6.14 -6.76 -14.97
C MET A 135 6.28 -5.30 -15.43
N PRO A 136 6.16 -5.03 -16.74
CA PRO A 136 6.42 -3.70 -17.29
C PRO A 136 5.53 -2.58 -16.75
N GLU A 137 4.34 -2.94 -16.24
CA GLU A 137 3.42 -1.97 -15.64
C GLU A 137 3.93 -1.41 -14.31
N GLY A 138 4.76 -2.15 -13.57
CA GLY A 138 5.25 -1.72 -12.26
C GLY A 138 4.21 -1.78 -11.13
N ILE A 139 4.66 -1.50 -9.90
CA ILE A 139 3.81 -1.45 -8.71
C ILE A 139 3.37 -0.01 -8.42
N ILE A 140 2.20 0.17 -7.82
CA ILE A 140 1.73 1.49 -7.38
C ILE A 140 2.67 2.10 -6.35
N GLU A 141 3.02 3.37 -6.53
CA GLU A 141 3.75 4.19 -5.55
C GLU A 141 2.85 5.30 -4.99
N TYR A 142 2.26 6.13 -5.85
CA TYR A 142 1.34 7.19 -5.43
C TYR A 142 0.42 7.63 -6.57
N TRP A 143 -0.62 8.38 -6.23
CA TRP A 143 -1.49 8.99 -7.23
C TRP A 143 -0.93 10.36 -7.62
N ASP A 144 -0.60 10.52 -8.89
CA ASP A 144 -0.25 11.81 -9.47
C ASP A 144 -1.54 12.61 -9.67
N ILE A 145 -1.79 13.54 -8.74
CA ILE A 145 -2.98 14.40 -8.73
C ILE A 145 -3.03 15.29 -9.98
N GLU A 146 -1.90 15.71 -10.53
CA GLU A 146 -1.87 16.66 -11.64
C GLU A 146 -2.15 15.96 -12.98
N ASN A 147 -1.61 14.74 -13.14
CA ASN A 147 -1.80 13.92 -14.33
C ASN A 147 -2.96 12.92 -14.21
N GLN A 148 -3.60 12.83 -13.05
CA GLN A 148 -4.74 11.94 -12.77
C GLN A 148 -4.45 10.48 -13.15
N ARG A 149 -3.29 9.98 -12.72
CA ARG A 149 -2.86 8.59 -12.94
C ARG A 149 -2.02 8.07 -11.79
N TRP A 150 -1.96 6.74 -11.64
CA TRP A 150 -1.02 6.11 -10.72
C TRP A 150 0.40 6.24 -11.26
N ASP A 151 1.29 6.79 -10.44
CA ASP A 151 2.73 6.65 -10.64
C ASP A 151 3.18 5.27 -10.16
N ARG A 152 4.07 4.65 -10.92
CA ARG A 152 4.46 3.25 -10.71
C ARG A 152 5.96 3.05 -10.81
N SER A 153 6.49 2.26 -9.88
CA SER A 153 7.88 1.80 -9.89
C SER A 153 8.01 0.50 -10.65
N ILE A 154 8.91 0.48 -11.64
CA ILE A 154 9.26 -0.71 -12.41
C ILE A 154 10.56 -1.29 -11.84
N PHE A 155 10.56 -2.59 -11.57
CA PHE A 155 11.75 -3.34 -11.17
C PHE A 155 12.19 -4.32 -12.26
N ASP A 156 13.48 -4.64 -12.28
CA ASP A 156 14.04 -5.59 -13.26
C ASP A 156 13.40 -6.98 -13.17
N LYS A 157 13.15 -7.47 -11.94
CA LYS A 157 12.53 -8.77 -11.70
C LYS A 157 11.65 -8.78 -10.47
N TYR A 158 10.52 -9.47 -10.60
CA TYR A 158 9.57 -9.79 -9.54
C TYR A 158 9.66 -11.27 -9.20
N ALA A 159 9.54 -11.59 -7.91
CA ALA A 159 9.41 -12.96 -7.46
C ALA A 159 7.92 -13.34 -7.41
N LEU A 160 7.55 -14.39 -8.14
CA LEU A 160 6.20 -14.96 -8.11
C LEU A 160 6.25 -16.28 -7.34
N LYS A 161 5.38 -16.42 -6.34
CA LYS A 161 5.19 -17.67 -5.61
C LYS A 161 3.85 -18.28 -6.01
N SER A 162 3.87 -19.41 -6.71
CA SER A 162 2.67 -20.21 -6.94
C SER A 162 2.48 -21.16 -5.77
N LEU A 163 1.25 -21.32 -5.30
CA LEU A 163 0.93 -22.23 -4.19
C LEU A 163 0.48 -23.58 -4.73
N ASN A 164 0.82 -24.65 -4.00
CA ASN A 164 0.26 -25.97 -4.25
C ASN A 164 -1.21 -26.00 -3.80
N ASN A 165 -2.11 -26.55 -4.63
CA ASN A 165 -3.56 -26.66 -4.34
C ASN A 165 -4.26 -25.31 -4.06
N SER A 166 -4.14 -24.35 -4.98
CA SER A 166 -4.76 -23.01 -4.88
C SER A 166 -6.30 -22.99 -4.85
N SER A 167 -6.95 -24.16 -4.96
CA SER A 167 -8.40 -24.30 -4.79
C SER A 167 -8.85 -24.09 -3.34
N ASP A 168 -7.96 -24.28 -2.36
CA ASP A 168 -8.26 -24.22 -0.93
C ASP A 168 -7.60 -23.02 -0.23
N ILE A 169 -7.51 -21.86 -0.91
CA ILE A 169 -7.00 -20.63 -0.27
C ILE A 169 -7.98 -20.22 0.85
N CYS A 170 -7.61 -20.60 2.08
CA CYS A 170 -8.30 -20.32 3.33
C CYS A 170 -7.72 -19.07 4.00
N SER A 171 -8.42 -18.53 5.00
CA SER A 171 -7.98 -17.43 5.86
C SER A 171 -6.57 -17.63 6.44
N ASP A 172 -6.15 -18.87 6.65
CA ASP A 172 -4.82 -19.19 7.19
C ASP A 172 -3.67 -18.74 6.26
N PHE A 173 -3.87 -18.81 4.94
CA PHE A 173 -2.89 -18.28 3.98
C PHE A 173 -2.87 -16.75 3.99
N LEU A 174 -4.05 -16.11 4.03
CA LEU A 174 -4.13 -14.66 4.11
C LEU A 174 -3.44 -14.15 5.39
N ASN A 175 -3.57 -14.88 6.50
CA ASN A 175 -2.83 -14.60 7.73
C ASN A 175 -1.30 -14.70 7.56
N GLU A 176 -0.79 -15.57 6.69
CA GLU A 176 0.63 -15.63 6.35
C GLU A 176 1.08 -14.39 5.54
N VAL A 177 0.28 -13.97 4.55
CA VAL A 177 0.52 -12.72 3.78
C VAL A 177 0.52 -11.49 4.71
N ILE A 178 -0.38 -11.45 5.69
CA ILE A 178 -0.43 -10.42 6.73
C ILE A 178 0.86 -10.44 7.58
N LYS A 179 1.35 -11.61 7.97
CA LYS A 179 2.60 -11.70 8.75
C LYS A 179 3.79 -11.14 7.98
N PHE A 180 3.94 -11.46 6.69
CA PHE A 180 5.03 -10.91 5.87
C PHE A 180 4.94 -9.39 5.65
N THR A 181 3.74 -8.80 5.65
CA THR A 181 3.53 -7.35 5.53
C THR A 181 3.67 -6.60 6.87
N LEU A 182 3.55 -7.30 8.00
CA LEU A 182 3.72 -6.77 9.35
C LEU A 182 5.11 -7.02 9.98
N THR A 183 5.95 -7.86 9.38
CA THR A 183 7.29 -8.17 9.92
C THR A 183 8.34 -7.23 9.33
N TYR A 184 8.39 -6.00 9.85
CA TYR A 184 9.65 -5.26 10.02
C TYR A 184 9.79 -5.06 11.53
N ILE A 185 10.67 -5.85 12.16
CA ILE A 185 11.14 -5.64 13.54
C ILE A 185 12.28 -4.61 13.47
#